data_AF-A0A916HSN6-F1
#
_entry.id   AF-A0A916HSN6-F1
#
_cell.length_a   1.000
_cell.length_b   1.000
_cell.length_c   1.000
_cell.angle_alpha   90.00
_cell.angle_beta   90.00
_cell.angle_gamma   90.00
#
_symmetry.space_group_name_H-M   'P 1'
#
loop_
_entity.id
_entity.type
_entity.pdbx_description
1 polymer ?
#
loop_
_entity_poly.entity_id
_entity_poly.type
_entity_poly.pdbx_seq_one_letter_code
_entity_poly.pdbx_strand_id
1 'polypeptide(L)' 'MRTVGHRKERPITFSASAELLMEGARFNEEIHRLPTGSTTFIPKGVFRFKTHEAANQHQQQCLAEGMALIASERK' A
#
# COMPACT_ATOMS: atom_id res chain seq x y z
N MET A 1 -15.12 1.34 -15.84
CA MET A 1 -14.26 1.02 -14.69
C MET A 1 -15.05 0.16 -13.73
N ARG A 2 -14.70 -1.13 -13.55
CA ARG A 2 -15.42 -2.02 -12.63
C ARG A 2 -14.77 -1.93 -11.27
N THR A 3 -15.44 -1.34 -10.28
CA THR A 3 -14.98 -1.36 -8.90
C THR A 3 -15.11 -2.78 -8.37
N VAL A 4 -13.99 -3.41 -8.03
CA VAL A 4 -13.96 -4.75 -7.43
C VAL A 4 -13.77 -4.58 -5.93
N GLY A 5 -14.80 -4.90 -5.15
CA GLY A 5 -14.81 -4.76 -3.70
C GLY A 5 -15.15 -3.35 -3.22
N HIS A 6 -15.77 -3.27 -2.04
CA HIS A 6 -16.02 -2.01 -1.33
C HIS A 6 -15.27 -2.06 0.00
N ARG A 7 -14.37 -1.11 0.24
CA ARG A 7 -13.74 -0.95 1.55
C ARG A 7 -14.79 -0.42 2.52
N LYS A 8 -15.03 -1.15 3.60
CA LYS A 8 -15.83 -0.65 4.72
C LYS A 8 -14.94 0.23 5.58
N GLU A 9 -15.03 1.54 5.39
CA GLU A 9 -14.36 2.48 6.29
C GLU A 9 -15.00 2.40 7.67
N ARG A 10 -14.16 2.32 8.70
CA ARG A 10 -14.58 2.27 10.10
C ARG A 10 -14.37 3.65 10.73
N PRO A 11 -15.31 4.14 11.57
CA PRO A 11 -15.10 5.39 12.29
C PRO A 11 -13.93 5.26 13.27
N ILE A 12 -13.21 6.36 13.50
CA ILE A 12 -12.15 6.41 14.51
C ILE A 12 -12.79 6.25 15.89
N THR A 13 -12.36 5.26 16.66
CA THR A 13 -12.88 4.98 18.01
C THR A 13 -11.85 5.37 19.07
N PHE A 14 -12.33 5.91 20.20
CA PHE A 14 -11.45 6.26 21.32
C PHE A 14 -10.85 5.03 22.02
N SER A 15 -11.61 3.94 22.10
CA SER A 15 -11.18 2.70 22.74
C SER A 15 -10.62 1.70 21.73
N ALA A 16 -9.59 0.97 22.13
CA ALA A 16 -9.06 -0.16 21.37
C ALA A 16 -10.06 -1.33 21.39
N SER A 17 -10.11 -2.10 20.30
CA SER A 17 -10.94 -3.30 20.19
C SER A 17 -10.12 -4.46 19.61
N ALA A 18 -10.15 -5.60 20.31
CA ALA A 18 -9.48 -6.81 19.85
C ALA A 18 -10.09 -7.35 18.55
N GLU A 19 -11.42 -7.27 18.40
CA GLU A 19 -12.12 -7.69 17.19
C GLU A 19 -11.67 -6.87 15.97
N LEU A 20 -11.56 -5.55 16.14
CA LEU A 20 -11.10 -4.65 15.07
C LEU A 20 -9.62 -4.88 14.73
N LEU A 21 -8.79 -5.17 15.73
CA LEU A 21 -7.39 -5.53 15.51
C LEU A 21 -7.28 -6.82 14.68
N MET A 22 -8.06 -7.85 15.04
CA MET A 22 -8.07 -9.11 14.29
C MET A 22 -8.55 -8.93 12.85
N GLU A 23 -9.61 -8.14 12.63
CA GLU A 23 -10.10 -7.81 11.29
C GLU A 23 -9.02 -7.09 10.47
N GLY A 24 -8.37 -6.08 11.06
CA GLY A 24 -7.28 -5.35 10.42
C GLY A 24 -6.07 -6.22 10.10
N ALA A 25 -5.69 -7.13 11.00
CA ALA A 25 -4.58 -8.05 10.79
C ALA A 25 -4.84 -9.01 9.62
N ARG A 26 -6.05 -9.61 9.57
CA ARG A 26 -6.45 -10.49 8.45
C ARG A 26 -6.48 -9.74 7.13
N PHE A 27 -7.04 -8.54 7.11
CA PHE A 27 -7.03 -7.70 5.92
C PHE A 27 -5.60 -7.42 5.44
N ASN A 28 -4.71 -7.04 6.35
CA ASN A 28 -3.31 -6.78 6.01
C ASN A 28 -2.60 -8.03 5.44
N GLU A 29 -2.88 -9.21 6.00
CA GLU A 29 -2.37 -10.47 5.48
C GLU A 29 -2.84 -10.76 4.05
N GLU A 30 -4.14 -10.60 3.76
CA GLU A 30 -4.67 -10.80 2.41
C GLU A 30 -4.11 -9.79 1.40
N ILE A 31 -3.89 -8.53 1.81
CA ILE A 31 -3.24 -7.53 0.95
C ILE A 31 -1.81 -7.96 0.60
N HIS A 32 -1.06 -8.50 1.55
CA HIS A 32 0.28 -9.01 1.30
C HIS A 32 0.31 -10.21 0.33
N ARG A 33 -0.80 -10.93 0.14
CA ARG A 33 -0.92 -12.02 -0.85
C ARG A 33 -1.14 -11.56 -2.28
N LEU A 34 -1.44 -10.28 -2.50
CA LEU A 34 -1.55 -9.73 -3.86
C LEU A 34 -0.20 -9.82 -4.59
N PRO A 35 -0.17 -9.89 -5.93
CA PRO A 35 1.07 -10.08 -6.69
C PRO A 35 2.20 -9.09 -6.39
N THR A 36 1.86 -7.88 -5.92
CA THR A 36 2.81 -6.84 -5.50
C THR A 36 2.64 -6.45 -4.03
N GLY A 37 1.88 -7.22 -3.25
CA GLY A 37 1.56 -6.93 -1.85
C GLY A 37 2.75 -7.01 -0.90
N SER A 38 3.82 -7.70 -1.29
CA SER A 38 5.06 -7.84 -0.52
C SER A 38 6.11 -6.77 -0.81
N THR A 39 5.84 -5.84 -1.74
CA THR A 39 6.80 -4.80 -2.15
C THR A 39 6.17 -3.42 -2.14
N THR A 40 6.98 -2.40 -1.82
CA THR A 40 6.61 -0.99 -1.97
C THR A 40 7.33 -0.35 -3.15
N PHE A 41 8.26 -1.06 -3.79
CA PHE A 41 9.20 -0.58 -4.82
C PHE A 41 10.12 0.57 -4.38
N ILE A 42 10.01 1.04 -3.14
CA ILE A 42 10.89 2.07 -2.58
C ILE A 42 12.21 1.39 -2.17
N PRO A 43 13.37 1.84 -2.69
CA PRO A 43 14.65 1.26 -2.32
C PRO A 43 14.97 1.55 -0.85
N LYS A 44 15.67 0.62 -0.19
CA LYS A 44 16.10 0.81 1.20
C LYS A 44 17.09 1.97 1.26
N GLY A 45 16.83 2.93 2.15
CA GLY A 45 17.70 4.10 2.32
C GLY A 45 17.08 5.17 3.21
N VAL A 46 17.84 6.23 3.45
CA VAL A 46 17.36 7.42 4.17
C VAL A 46 17.05 8.51 3.15
N PHE A 47 15.78 8.92 3.12
CA PHE A 47 15.32 10.00 2.24
C PHE A 47 15.00 11.24 3.06
N ARG A 48 15.42 12.42 2.59
CA ARG A 48 15.12 13.71 3.21
C ARG A 48 14.48 14.60 2.16
N PHE A 49 13.20 14.91 2.36
CA PHE A 49 12.43 15.77 1.47
C PHE A 49 12.12 17.09 2.17
N LYS A 50 12.11 18.19 1.40
CA LYS A 50 11.75 19.52 1.92
C LYS A 50 10.24 19.69 2.09
N THR A 51 9.45 18.94 1.33
CA THR A 51 7.98 19.01 1.32
C THR A 51 7.37 17.62 1.25
N HIS A 52 6.11 17.52 1.69
CA HIS A 52 5.34 16.28 1.56
C HIS A 52 5.04 15.94 0.10
N GLU A 53 4.84 16.95 -0.75
CA GLU A 53 4.63 16.76 -2.19
C GLU A 53 5.83 16.06 -2.84
N ALA A 54 7.06 16.46 -2.48
CA ALA A 54 8.27 15.83 -3.02
C ALA A 54 8.40 14.37 -2.56
N ALA A 55 8.04 14.06 -1.30
CA ALA A 55 8.00 12.69 -0.80
C ALA A 55 6.95 11.84 -1.55
N ASN A 56 5.76 12.40 -1.80
CA ASN A 56 4.68 11.74 -2.52
C ASN A 56 5.07 11.48 -3.99
N GLN A 57 5.71 12.45 -4.66
CA GLN A 57 6.20 12.30 -6.03
C GLN A 57 7.23 11.16 -6.13
N HIS A 58 8.19 11.11 -5.21
CA HIS A 58 9.16 10.02 -5.16
C HIS A 58 8.48 8.65 -4.97
N GLN A 59 7.54 8.55 -4.03
CA GLN A 59 6.77 7.32 -3.83
C GLN A 59 6.00 6.89 -5.09
N GLN A 60 5.34 7.83 -5.78
CA GLN A 60 4.61 7.55 -7.02
C GLN A 60 5.55 7.08 -8.14
N GLN A 61 6.72 7.69 -8.26
CA GLN A 61 7.71 7.29 -9.25
C GLN A 61 8.22 5.86 -9.00
N CYS A 62 8.62 5.53 -7.77
CA CYS A 62 9.04 4.16 -7.42
C CYS A 62 7.95 3.13 -7.74
N LEU A 63 6.69 3.45 -7.40
CA LEU A 63 5.55 2.59 -7.71
C LEU A 63 5.38 2.39 -9.22
N ALA A 64 5.42 3.47 -10.01
CA ALA A 64 5.26 3.41 -11.46
C ALA A 64 6.36 2.59 -12.14
N GLU A 65 7.62 2.79 -11.74
CA GLU A 65 8.77 2.03 -12.25
C GLU A 65 8.66 0.55 -11.90
N GLY A 66 8.31 0.24 -10.65
CA GLY A 66 8.10 -1.14 -10.20
C GLY A 66 6.98 -1.86 -10.94
N MET A 67 5.85 -1.19 -11.15
CA MET A 67 4.73 -1.75 -11.91
C MET A 67 5.07 -1.94 -13.39
N ALA A 68 5.87 -1.03 -13.98
CA ALA A 68 6.36 -1.18 -15.35
C ALA A 68 7.25 -2.42 -15.50
N LEU A 69 8.14 -2.67 -14.54
CA LEU A 69 8.96 -3.88 -14.52
C LEU A 69 8.11 -5.14 -14.47
N ILE A 70 7.17 -5.23 -13.52
CA ILE A 70 6.25 -6.38 -13.39
C ILE A 70 5.43 -6.60 -14.66
N ALA A 71 4.98 -5.52 -15.31
CA ALA A 71 4.24 -5.63 -16.57
C ALA A 71 5.12 -6.16 -17.71
N SER A 72 6.42 -5.82 -17.72
CA SER A 72 7.37 -6.31 -18.73
C SER A 72 7.70 -7.79 -18.57
N GLU A 73 7.81 -8.29 -17.33
CA GLU A 73 8.10 -9.68 -17.00
C GLU A 73 6.93 -10.64 -17.28
N ARG A 74 5.71 -10.10 -17.43
CA ARG A 74 4.50 -10.88 -17.75
C ARG A 74 4.26 -11.07 -19.26
N LYS A 75 5.11 -10.51 -20.11
CA LYS A 75 5.09 -10.75 -21.57
C LYS A 75 5.75 -12.07 -21.91
#